data_AF-A0A1G3UDH3-F1
#
_entry.id   AF-A0A1G3UDH3-F1
#
_cell.length_a   1.000
_cell.length_b   1.000
_cell.length_c   1.000
_cell.angle_alpha   90.00
_cell.angle_beta   90.00
_cell.angle_gamma   90.00
#
_symmetry.space_group_name_H-M   'P 1'
#
loop_
_entity.id
_entity.type
_entity.pdbx_description
1 polymer ?
#
loop_
_entity_poly.entity_id
_entity_poly.type
_entity_poly.pdbx_seq_one_letter_code
_entity_poly.pdbx_strand_id
1 'polypeptide(L)'
;MNEMYDMSIVTHNYGVMTVLGVILINIFMLFGIKNLAKYTRAMSLFTPIGSTVIGVVIFTGIVMMASKHLDFTVQNIVMIIFAVIFILIEVKRSLNLKNLNKNDERIFKDYKIYALKLMLLEIFLILTISFWMLF
;
A
#
# COMPACT_ATOMS: atom_id res chain seq x y z
N MET A 1 -16.62 -0.90 -25.30
CA MET A 1 -15.22 -0.78 -24.83
C MET A 1 -15.04 0.39 -23.86
N ASN A 2 -15.79 1.50 -24.01
CA ASN A 2 -15.77 2.63 -23.07
C ASN A 2 -16.33 2.28 -21.68
N GLU A 3 -17.40 1.47 -21.59
CA GLU A 3 -18.00 1.11 -20.29
C GLU A 3 -17.03 0.36 -19.35
N MET A 4 -16.19 -0.54 -19.89
CA MET A 4 -15.16 -1.23 -19.10
C MET A 4 -14.07 -0.28 -18.64
N TYR A 5 -13.70 0.70 -19.47
CA TYR A 5 -12.72 1.72 -19.11
C TYR A 5 -13.23 2.64 -18.00
N ASP A 6 -14.45 3.14 -18.14
CA ASP A 6 -15.08 4.06 -17.17
C ASP A 6 -15.31 3.38 -15.82
N MET A 7 -15.79 2.12 -15.84
CA MET A 7 -15.93 1.32 -14.61
C MET A 7 -14.57 1.05 -13.95
N SER A 8 -13.52 0.81 -14.74
CA SER A 8 -12.18 0.56 -14.22
C SER A 8 -11.57 1.80 -13.60
N ILE A 9 -11.82 3.01 -14.14
CA ILE A 9 -11.38 4.27 -13.52
C ILE A 9 -12.02 4.46 -12.15
N VAL A 10 -13.35 4.30 -12.08
CA VAL A 10 -14.08 4.47 -10.81
C VAL A 10 -13.58 3.45 -9.78
N THR A 11 -13.44 2.19 -10.18
CA THR A 11 -12.94 1.12 -9.31
C THR A 11 -11.50 1.36 -8.88
N HIS A 12 -10.64 1.86 -9.77
CA HIS A 12 -9.26 2.21 -9.45
C HIS A 12 -9.18 3.31 -8.40
N ASN A 13 -9.97 4.38 -8.56
CA ASN A 13 -10.03 5.48 -7.60
C ASN A 13 -10.48 5.01 -6.21
N TYR A 14 -11.55 4.20 -6.14
CA TYR A 14 -11.96 3.58 -4.88
C TYR A 14 -10.89 2.65 -4.31
N GLY A 15 -10.18 1.91 -5.16
CA GLY A 15 -9.05 1.09 -4.77
C GLY A 15 -7.94 1.92 -4.11
N VAL A 16 -7.54 3.03 -4.72
CA VAL A 16 -6.52 3.95 -4.18
C VAL A 16 -6.96 4.52 -2.83
N MET A 17 -8.21 4.95 -2.69
CA MET A 17 -8.76 5.40 -1.40
C MET A 17 -8.75 4.28 -0.35
N THR A 18 -9.01 3.04 -0.77
CA THR A 18 -8.99 1.87 0.12
C THR A 18 -7.56 1.56 0.58
N VAL A 19 -6.54 1.69 -0.28
CA VAL A 19 -5.13 1.56 0.12
C VAL A 19 -4.80 2.57 1.22
N LEU A 20 -5.21 3.83 1.05
CA LEU A 20 -5.01 4.85 2.08
C LEU A 20 -5.68 4.47 3.40
N GLY A 21 -6.92 3.97 3.35
CA GLY A 21 -7.62 3.44 4.52
C GLY A 21 -6.87 2.30 5.22
N VAL A 22 -6.33 1.35 4.45
CA VAL A 22 -5.51 0.24 4.98
C VAL A 22 -4.25 0.76 5.69
N ILE A 23 -3.56 1.76 5.12
CA ILE A 23 -2.37 2.35 5.74
C ILE A 23 -2.74 3.04 7.06
N LEU A 24 -3.86 3.78 7.09
CA LEU A 24 -4.34 4.43 8.33
C LEU A 24 -4.68 3.41 9.42
N ILE A 25 -5.34 2.30 9.06
CA ILE A 25 -5.61 1.20 10.01
C ILE A 25 -4.29 0.59 10.50
N ASN A 26 -3.31 0.40 9.62
CA ASN A 26 -1.98 -0.07 9.99
C ASN A 26 -1.27 0.85 11.01
N ILE A 27 -1.34 2.17 10.79
CA ILE A 27 -0.82 3.17 11.73
C ILE A 27 -1.55 3.08 13.07
N PHE A 28 -2.89 2.97 13.05
CA PHE A 28 -3.68 2.82 14.27
C PHE A 28 -3.28 1.57 15.06
N MET A 29 -3.10 0.43 14.40
CA MET A 29 -2.62 -0.80 15.04
C MET A 29 -1.21 -0.64 15.61
N LEU A 30 -0.32 0.07 14.90
CA LEU A 30 1.07 0.31 15.34
C LEU A 30 1.12 1.07 16.68
N PHE A 31 0.24 2.06 16.85
CA PHE A 31 0.15 2.82 18.11
C PHE A 31 -0.67 2.12 19.19
N GLY A 32 -1.76 1.44 18.81
CA GLY A 32 -2.66 0.77 19.75
C GLY A 32 -2.06 -0.48 20.42
N ILE A 33 -1.21 -1.23 19.72
CA ILE A 33 -0.65 -2.48 20.25
C ILE A 33 0.72 -2.22 20.91
N LYS A 34 0.82 -2.50 22.21
CA LYS A 34 2.06 -2.31 23.00
C LYS A 34 3.00 -3.50 23.00
N ASN A 35 2.49 -4.71 22.75
CA ASN A 35 3.26 -5.95 22.79
C ASN A 35 3.64 -6.41 21.37
N LEU A 36 4.93 -6.67 21.14
CA LEU A 36 5.46 -7.08 19.83
C LEU A 36 4.80 -8.36 19.31
N ALA A 37 4.69 -9.41 20.14
CA ALA A 37 4.08 -10.66 19.71
C ALA A 37 2.61 -10.50 19.28
N LYS A 38 1.83 -9.68 20.01
CA LYS A 38 0.46 -9.33 19.62
C LYS A 38 0.42 -8.56 18.30
N TYR A 39 1.33 -7.60 18.11
CA TYR A 39 1.41 -6.81 16.89
C TYR A 39 1.80 -7.69 15.69
N THR A 40 2.81 -8.56 15.82
CA THR A 40 3.19 -9.51 14.76
C THR A 40 2.03 -10.43 14.38
N ARG A 41 1.23 -10.90 15.36
CA ARG A 41 0.06 -11.73 15.09
C ARG A 41 -1.04 -10.97 14.35
N ALA A 42 -1.35 -9.74 14.77
CA ALA A 42 -2.30 -8.89 14.05
C ALA A 42 -1.83 -8.65 12.60
N MET A 43 -0.55 -8.33 12.44
CA MET A 43 0.04 -8.05 11.13
C MET A 43 0.07 -9.29 10.22
N SER A 44 0.19 -10.51 10.76
CA SER A 44 0.11 -11.74 9.95
C SER A 44 -1.23 -11.92 9.23
N LEU A 45 -2.31 -11.35 9.77
CA LEU A 45 -3.64 -11.34 9.13
C LEU A 45 -3.82 -10.11 8.24
N PHE A 46 -3.29 -8.96 8.66
CA PHE A 46 -3.51 -7.71 7.96
C PHE A 46 -2.61 -7.52 6.74
N THR A 47 -1.38 -8.08 6.72
CA THR A 47 -0.49 -8.00 5.55
C THR A 47 -1.13 -8.63 4.30
N PRO A 48 -1.72 -9.84 4.33
CA PRO A 48 -2.45 -10.37 3.19
C PRO A 48 -3.57 -9.44 2.71
N ILE A 49 -4.37 -8.90 3.63
CA ILE A 49 -5.47 -7.97 3.30
C ILE A 49 -4.92 -6.73 2.58
N GLY A 50 -3.88 -6.10 3.13
CA GLY A 50 -3.25 -4.93 2.49
C GLY A 50 -2.66 -5.26 1.13
N SER A 51 -2.04 -6.44 0.99
CA SER A 51 -1.50 -6.91 -0.29
C SER A 51 -2.60 -7.12 -1.33
N THR A 52 -3.77 -7.64 -0.93
CA THR A 52 -4.93 -7.79 -1.82
C THR A 52 -5.45 -6.43 -2.28
N VAL A 53 -5.56 -5.45 -1.39
CA VAL A 53 -6.02 -4.10 -1.75
C VAL A 53 -5.06 -3.44 -2.75
N ILE A 54 -3.74 -3.57 -2.54
CA ILE A 54 -2.73 -3.13 -3.51
C ILE A 54 -2.92 -3.87 -4.85
N GLY A 55 -3.16 -5.18 -4.80
CA GLY A 55 -3.43 -6.02 -5.97
C GLY A 55 -4.65 -5.54 -6.78
N VAL A 56 -5.72 -5.11 -6.13
CA VAL A 56 -6.91 -4.54 -6.80
C VAL A 56 -6.56 -3.27 -7.56
N VAL A 57 -5.76 -2.37 -6.98
CA VAL A 57 -5.33 -1.13 -7.64
C VAL A 57 -4.47 -1.43 -8.87
N ILE A 58 -3.52 -2.35 -8.75
CA ILE A 58 -2.66 -2.76 -9.86
C ILE A 58 -3.49 -3.42 -10.97
N PHE A 59 -4.37 -4.34 -10.60
CA PHE A 59 -5.20 -5.07 -11.55
C PHE A 59 -6.15 -4.14 -12.32
N THR A 60 -6.84 -3.24 -11.62
CA THR A 60 -7.69 -2.22 -12.27
C THR A 60 -6.89 -1.29 -13.17
N GLY A 61 -5.65 -0.93 -12.78
CA GLY A 61 -4.71 -0.20 -13.63
C GLY A 61 -4.39 -0.92 -14.94
N ILE A 62 -4.12 -2.23 -14.86
CA ILE A 62 -3.87 -3.08 -16.03
C ILE A 62 -5.10 -3.14 -16.93
N VAL A 63 -6.30 -3.31 -16.37
CA VAL A 63 -7.56 -3.35 -17.14
C VAL A 63 -7.81 -2.03 -17.86
N MET A 64 -7.59 -0.88 -17.19
CA MET A 64 -7.68 0.43 -17.83
C MET A 64 -6.75 0.53 -19.04
N MET A 65 -5.49 0.10 -18.87
CA MET A 65 -4.49 0.15 -19.95
C MET A 65 -4.85 -0.81 -21.10
N ALA A 66 -5.27 -2.03 -20.79
CA ALA A 66 -5.68 -3.03 -21.78
C ALA A 66 -6.91 -2.58 -22.58
N SER A 67 -7.88 -1.92 -21.94
CA SER A 67 -9.08 -1.40 -22.61
C SER A 67 -8.81 -0.26 -23.59
N LYS A 68 -7.64 0.39 -23.47
CA LYS A 68 -7.12 1.42 -24.40
C LYS A 68 -6.00 0.91 -25.30
N HIS A 69 -6.03 -0.37 -25.67
CA HIS A 69 -5.03 -1.00 -26.55
C HIS A 69 -3.58 -0.91 -26.05
N LEU A 70 -3.37 -0.94 -24.72
CA LEU A 70 -2.05 -0.92 -24.09
C LEU A 70 -1.22 0.34 -24.41
N ASP A 71 -1.87 1.51 -24.45
CA ASP A 71 -1.15 2.78 -24.57
C ASP A 71 -0.28 3.05 -23.33
N PHE A 72 1.03 3.03 -23.53
CA PHE A 72 2.03 3.37 -22.51
C PHE A 72 2.25 4.89 -22.47
N THR A 73 1.31 5.61 -21.88
CA THR A 73 1.48 7.02 -21.57
C THR A 73 2.51 7.21 -20.45
N VAL A 74 3.09 8.40 -20.35
CA VAL A 74 4.00 8.77 -19.24
C VAL A 74 3.34 8.53 -17.88
N GLN A 75 2.04 8.86 -17.76
CA GLN A 75 1.24 8.62 -16.54
C GLN A 75 1.21 7.14 -16.16
N ASN A 76 0.97 6.26 -17.14
CA ASN A 76 0.90 4.82 -16.91
C ASN A 76 2.25 4.24 -16.45
N ILE A 77 3.36 4.68 -17.05
CA ILE A 77 4.71 4.26 -16.65
C ILE A 77 5.01 4.68 -15.22
N VAL A 78 4.69 5.94 -14.88
CA VAL A 78 4.86 6.47 -13.53
C VAL A 78 4.04 5.64 -12.53
N MET A 79 2.76 5.37 -12.79
CA MET A 79 1.93 4.54 -11.90
C MET A 79 2.51 3.14 -11.66
N ILE A 80 3.07 2.50 -12.69
CA ILE A 80 3.74 1.19 -12.55
C ILE A 80 4.96 1.30 -11.61
N ILE A 81 5.80 2.32 -11.79
CA ILE A 81 6.98 2.54 -10.93
C ILE A 81 6.53 2.71 -9.47
N PHE A 82 5.50 3.51 -9.24
CA PHE A 82 4.96 3.70 -7.89
C PHE A 82 4.37 2.42 -7.29
N ALA A 83 3.65 1.60 -8.08
CA ALA A 83 3.14 0.31 -7.64
C ALA A 83 4.28 -0.63 -7.19
N VAL A 84 5.38 -0.67 -7.96
CA VAL A 84 6.57 -1.45 -7.60
C VAL A 84 7.19 -0.94 -6.30
N ILE A 85 7.37 0.38 -6.16
CA ILE A 85 7.89 1.00 -4.93
C ILE A 85 7.01 0.62 -3.73
N PHE A 86 5.68 0.69 -3.88
CA PHE A 86 4.71 0.32 -2.85
C PHE A 86 4.88 -1.12 -2.40
N ILE A 87 4.95 -2.06 -3.36
CA ILE A 87 5.16 -3.48 -3.05
C ILE A 87 6.48 -3.67 -2.31
N LEU A 88 7.56 -3.02 -2.75
CA LEU A 88 8.87 -3.15 -2.11
C LEU A 88 8.86 -2.62 -0.67
N ILE A 89 8.21 -1.48 -0.42
CA ILE A 89 8.07 -0.94 0.93
C ILE A 89 7.29 -1.91 1.82
N GLU A 90 6.16 -2.43 1.34
CA GLU A 90 5.30 -3.32 2.13
C GLU A 90 5.98 -4.66 2.44
N VAL A 91 6.67 -5.24 1.45
CA VAL A 91 7.48 -6.45 1.63
C VAL A 91 8.61 -6.21 2.63
N LYS A 92 9.34 -5.10 2.51
CA LYS A 92 10.42 -4.75 3.43
C LYS A 92 9.91 -4.56 4.87
N ARG A 93 8.76 -3.90 5.04
CA ARG A 93 8.11 -3.70 6.35
C ARG A 93 7.68 -5.02 6.99
N SER A 94 7.11 -5.93 6.19
CA SER A 94 6.67 -7.25 6.63
C SER A 94 7.84 -8.16 7.02
N LEU A 95 8.88 -8.21 6.19
CA LEU A 95 10.09 -9.00 6.46
C LEU A 95 10.82 -8.50 7.71
N ASN A 96 11.00 -7.19 7.84
CA ASN A 96 11.64 -6.61 9.02
C ASN A 96 10.88 -6.94 10.30
N LEU A 97 9.54 -6.94 10.28
CA LEU A 97 8.73 -7.33 11.43
C LEU A 97 8.91 -8.81 11.81
N LYS A 98 8.94 -9.70 10.82
CA LYS A 98 9.09 -11.14 11.05
C LYS A 98 10.45 -11.49 11.65
N ASN A 99 11.49 -10.73 11.31
CA ASN A 99 12.86 -10.95 11.74
C ASN A 99 13.23 -10.30 13.08
N LEU A 100 12.30 -9.57 13.73
CA LEU A 100 12.59 -8.99 15.05
C LEU A 100 12.69 -10.05 16.13
N ASN A 101 13.66 -9.88 17.03
CA ASN A 101 13.73 -10.67 18.25
C ASN A 101 12.56 -10.29 19.18
N LYS A 102 11.69 -11.27 19.45
CA LYS A 102 10.45 -11.06 20.22
C LYS A 102 10.67 -10.85 21.72
N ASN A 103 11.88 -11.11 22.20
CA ASN A 103 12.22 -11.06 23.62
C ASN A 103 12.79 -9.71 24.07
N ASP A 104 13.01 -8.78 23.15
CA ASP A 104 13.56 -7.45 23.46
C ASP A 104 12.51 -6.36 23.18
N GLU A 105 11.99 -5.77 24.26
CA GLU A 105 10.98 -4.71 24.18
C GLU A 105 11.53 -3.41 23.57
N ARG A 106 12.84 -3.15 23.66
CA ARG A 106 13.46 -1.94 23.09
C ARG A 106 13.41 -1.97 21.57
N ILE A 107 13.65 -3.15 20.99
CA ILE A 107 13.60 -3.37 19.53
C ILE A 107 12.23 -3.02 18.95
N PHE A 108 11.14 -3.23 19.70
CA PHE A 108 9.81 -2.89 19.20
C PHE A 108 9.61 -1.37 19.10
N LYS A 109 10.14 -0.59 20.05
CA LYS A 109 10.05 0.87 20.02
C LYS A 109 10.76 1.43 18.79
N ASP A 110 11.94 0.91 18.48
CA ASP A 110 12.71 1.32 17.30
C ASP A 110 12.00 0.91 16.01
N TYR A 111 11.43 -0.30 15.97
CA TYR A 111 10.60 -0.74 14.86
C TYR A 111 9.39 0.16 14.63
N LYS A 112 8.72 0.66 15.68
CA LYS A 112 7.58 1.58 15.51
C LYS A 112 7.98 2.85 14.77
N ILE A 113 9.11 3.44 15.11
CA ILE A 113 9.62 4.64 14.43
C ILE A 113 9.95 4.30 12.97
N TYR A 114 10.59 3.17 12.73
CA TYR A 114 10.90 2.69 11.39
C TYR A 114 9.65 2.47 10.53
N ALA A 115 8.67 1.72 11.04
CA ALA A 115 7.43 1.40 10.36
C ALA A 115 6.59 2.66 10.08
N LEU A 116 6.53 3.59 11.04
CA LEU A 116 5.83 4.86 10.87
C LEU A 116 6.43 5.68 9.73
N LYS A 117 7.76 5.77 9.62
CA LYS A 117 8.42 6.48 8.51
C LYS A 117 8.05 5.89 7.15
N LEU A 118 7.97 4.56 7.04
CA LEU A 118 7.54 3.90 5.82
C LEU A 118 6.06 4.18 5.50
N MET A 119 5.18 4.08 6.49
CA MET A 119 3.75 4.35 6.29
C MET A 119 3.48 5.82 5.92
N LEU A 120 4.24 6.76 6.48
CA LEU A 120 4.16 8.17 6.09
C LEU A 120 4.67 8.40 4.66
N LEU A 121 5.73 7.68 4.26
CA LEU A 121 6.19 7.69 2.88
C LEU A 121 5.12 7.15 1.93
N GLU A 122 4.46 6.05 2.28
CA GLU A 122 3.34 5.48 1.50
C GLU A 122 2.19 6.48 1.34
N ILE A 123 1.77 7.14 2.44
CA ILE A 123 0.75 8.20 2.39
C ILE A 123 1.19 9.32 1.45
N PHE A 124 2.44 9.78 1.58
CA PHE A 124 2.99 10.83 0.73
C PHE A 124 2.98 10.43 -0.76
N LEU A 125 3.38 9.20 -1.08
CA LEU A 125 3.36 8.69 -2.45
C LEU A 125 1.94 8.65 -3.02
N ILE A 126 0.96 8.13 -2.27
CA ILE A 126 -0.45 8.08 -2.70
C ILE A 126 -1.00 9.48 -2.95
N LEU A 127 -0.79 10.40 -2.02
CA LEU A 127 -1.29 11.78 -2.15
C LEU A 127 -0.63 12.49 -3.32
N THR A 128 0.67 12.28 -3.54
CA THR A 128 1.40 12.89 -4.66
C THR A 128 0.85 12.41 -6.01
N ILE A 129 0.65 11.10 -6.19
CA ILE A 129 0.08 10.57 -7.43
C ILE A 129 -1.37 11.01 -7.59
N SER A 130 -2.17 10.94 -6.53
CA SER A 130 -3.59 11.32 -6.58
C SER A 130 -3.75 12.79 -6.94
N PHE A 131 -2.89 13.66 -6.39
CA PHE A 131 -2.84 15.06 -6.74
C PHE A 131 -2.39 15.27 -8.18
N TRP A 132 -1.34 14.57 -8.63
CA TRP A 132 -0.90 14.64 -10.02
C TRP A 132 -2.01 14.25 -11.00
N MET A 133 -2.82 13.24 -10.69
CA MET A 133 -3.93 12.81 -11.56
C MET A 133 -5.10 13.81 -11.62
N LEU A 134 -5.14 14.82 -10.76
CA LEU A 134 -6.14 15.89 -10.82
C LEU A 134 -5.78 17.00 -11.81
N PHE A 135 -4.53 17.07 -12.29
CA PHE A 135 -4.01 18.07 -13.24
C PHE A 135 -3.61 17.43 -14.56
#